data_AF-A0A523TVC2-F1
#
_entry.id   AF-A0A523TVC2-F1
#
_cell.length_a   1.000
_cell.length_b   1.000
_cell.length_c   1.000
_cell.angle_alpha   90.00
_cell.angle_beta   90.00
_cell.angle_gamma   90.00
#
_symmetry.space_group_name_H-M   'P 1'
#
loop_
_entity.id
_entity.type
_entity.pdbx_description
1 polymer ?
#
loop_
_entity_poly.entity_id
_entity_poly.type
_entity_poly.pdbx_seq_one_letter_code
_entity_poly.pdbx_strand_id
1 'polypeptide(L)'
;MDPSTPPEQPPEDPDMSGDFTSSEQPAEDRGMTSDFPSPEQPSPSEPESEKGKTWLYVLFGVAAVLLIAVIAFALFGSCSTPPPDAGDDSWAKIEAAGVMNVGTAADYAPFEYYNEQLVMDGFDIALIREVANVLGVSAEVTDFAFQGLGGALQIGQVDLLISALSITDEREAIADFSNVYFVGEDGVLAREGSDIDSISSPSDFSGKRVGVQNNTVYMDWAQSTLVASGIITQDQLFVYAKPEHAVADLMIDRLDLVVMDFLPAKKTASETGVNLVGQSLNLQHFAIAVPQGASALQQQINSALTELQNNGTMARLYKRYLNLKPDEIPTPSPPEATATPAPTPTPGGCINGMEFVDDLSYDDHDFTDLPKLNPGEQFAKGWRIKNSGTCEWTMDYYLGFVRGDRMDGKDTNVDSKVETGQTLDIYVDLVAPNTAGEFTGWWQMFTDKDIAFGETIWVAIQVIGPTEVPTNTPEATETPIPPEATDVPPEPTATEHPAADLIGPTWVLKEYTPLDGLVTEALDDPESTVIFDLNDMVSGSGGCNTYSGTFLSDGEIIDIEIESVTKLVCEQPIMDQELMFLQLLDEVEEYLIQITADGSELEVLAERTIDDELEDVVIMVFETE
;
A
#
# COMPACT_ATOMS: atom_id res chain seq x y z
N MET A 1 -54.50 -21.44 -12.47
CA MET A 1 -54.71 -22.58 -13.39
C MET A 1 -53.69 -22.47 -14.51
N ASP A 2 -53.41 -23.60 -15.14
CA ASP A 2 -52.40 -23.91 -16.17
C ASP A 2 -52.25 -22.95 -17.39
N PRO A 3 -51.18 -23.12 -18.20
CA PRO A 3 -50.52 -22.03 -18.93
C PRO A 3 -50.30 -22.30 -20.44
N SER A 4 -49.21 -21.75 -21.02
CA SER A 4 -48.36 -22.31 -22.11
C SER A 4 -48.48 -21.80 -23.57
N THR A 5 -47.29 -21.52 -24.16
CA THR A 5 -46.86 -21.80 -25.58
C THR A 5 -47.53 -21.07 -26.78
N PRO A 6 -46.98 -21.13 -28.03
CA PRO A 6 -45.58 -21.16 -28.55
C PRO A 6 -45.33 -20.20 -29.78
N PRO A 7 -44.14 -20.20 -30.44
CA PRO A 7 -43.82 -19.38 -31.65
C PRO A 7 -43.78 -20.17 -33.00
N GLU A 8 -43.41 -19.51 -34.13
CA GLU A 8 -43.43 -20.06 -35.52
C GLU A 8 -42.26 -19.55 -36.42
N GLN A 9 -42.02 -20.16 -37.60
CA GLN A 9 -40.95 -19.84 -38.60
C GLN A 9 -41.45 -19.69 -40.09
N PRO A 10 -40.84 -20.25 -41.17
CA PRO A 10 -40.15 -19.55 -42.30
C PRO A 10 -40.87 -19.76 -43.69
N PRO A 11 -40.29 -19.69 -44.94
CA PRO A 11 -38.91 -19.46 -45.44
C PRO A 11 -38.74 -18.67 -46.80
N GLU A 12 -37.55 -18.82 -47.45
CA GLU A 12 -37.27 -18.91 -48.92
C GLU A 12 -36.76 -17.74 -49.81
N ASP A 13 -36.18 -18.13 -50.97
CA ASP A 13 -35.16 -17.52 -51.89
C ASP A 13 -35.79 -16.74 -53.12
N PRO A 14 -35.14 -16.26 -54.25
CA PRO A 14 -33.96 -16.82 -55.00
C PRO A 14 -33.00 -15.91 -55.88
N ASP A 15 -31.74 -16.37 -56.06
CA ASP A 15 -30.92 -16.62 -57.31
C ASP A 15 -30.52 -15.55 -58.41
N MET A 16 -29.41 -15.87 -59.12
CA MET A 16 -28.75 -15.36 -60.37
C MET A 16 -27.85 -14.10 -60.28
N SER A 17 -26.67 -13.96 -60.95
CA SER A 17 -25.71 -14.83 -61.73
C SER A 17 -24.42 -13.97 -62.08
N GLY A 18 -23.27 -14.38 -62.66
CA GLY A 18 -22.70 -15.63 -63.20
C GLY A 18 -21.38 -15.40 -64.03
N ASP A 19 -20.89 -16.42 -64.78
CA ASP A 19 -19.86 -16.42 -65.88
C ASP A 19 -18.33 -16.71 -65.58
N PHE A 20 -17.54 -16.96 -66.65
CA PHE A 20 -16.35 -17.85 -66.82
C PHE A 20 -14.91 -17.36 -66.48
N THR A 21 -13.96 -18.29 -66.20
CA THR A 21 -12.83 -18.68 -67.12
C THR A 21 -11.84 -19.81 -66.65
N SER A 22 -11.49 -20.69 -67.61
CA SER A 22 -10.19 -21.41 -67.90
C SER A 22 -9.48 -22.47 -67.00
N SER A 23 -9.41 -23.71 -67.53
CA SER A 23 -8.23 -24.62 -67.76
C SER A 23 -7.35 -25.27 -66.65
N GLU A 24 -7.37 -26.62 -66.66
CA GLU A 24 -6.22 -27.59 -66.64
C GLU A 24 -5.32 -27.84 -65.39
N GLN A 25 -5.53 -29.02 -64.75
CA GLN A 25 -4.61 -30.21 -64.57
C GLN A 25 -3.11 -30.08 -64.13
N PRO A 26 -2.40 -31.14 -63.64
CA PRO A 26 -2.77 -32.58 -63.48
C PRO A 26 -2.27 -33.33 -62.20
N ALA A 27 -2.62 -34.64 -62.11
CA ALA A 27 -1.81 -35.82 -61.70
C ALA A 27 -1.28 -36.01 -60.24
N GLU A 28 -1.67 -37.09 -59.52
CA GLU A 28 -1.00 -38.43 -59.37
C GLU A 28 0.01 -38.47 -58.18
N ASP A 29 0.36 -39.59 -57.52
CA ASP A 29 0.12 -41.04 -57.72
C ASP A 29 -0.15 -41.79 -56.38
N ARG A 30 -0.66 -43.04 -56.44
CA ARG A 30 -0.75 -44.00 -55.33
C ARG A 30 -0.52 -45.46 -55.81
N GLY A 31 0.71 -45.96 -55.69
CA GLY A 31 1.00 -47.42 -55.68
C GLY A 31 0.86 -48.01 -54.27
N MET A 32 0.15 -49.12 -54.04
CA MET A 32 0.56 -50.54 -54.26
C MET A 32 1.74 -50.96 -53.35
N THR A 33 1.71 -52.06 -52.57
CA THR A 33 0.91 -53.31 -52.63
C THR A 33 0.52 -53.92 -51.26
N SER A 34 -0.36 -54.93 -51.31
CA SER A 34 -0.61 -56.14 -50.46
C SER A 34 0.13 -56.35 -49.11
N ASP A 35 -0.42 -57.06 -48.11
CA ASP A 35 -1.09 -58.38 -48.24
C ASP A 35 -2.15 -58.79 -47.19
N PHE A 36 -2.81 -59.92 -47.47
CA PHE A 36 -3.85 -60.63 -46.67
C PHE A 36 -3.22 -61.62 -45.63
N PRO A 37 -3.97 -62.36 -44.75
CA PRO A 37 -5.43 -62.59 -44.68
C PRO A 37 -6.12 -62.51 -43.28
N SER A 38 -7.43 -62.74 -43.30
CA SER A 38 -8.37 -63.06 -42.18
C SER A 38 -8.31 -64.60 -41.84
N PRO A 39 -9.19 -65.28 -41.04
CA PRO A 39 -10.49 -64.86 -40.47
C PRO A 39 -10.93 -65.37 -39.05
N GLU A 40 -12.08 -64.82 -38.62
CA GLU A 40 -13.24 -65.45 -37.92
C GLU A 40 -13.16 -66.08 -36.49
N GLN A 41 -14.27 -65.87 -35.77
CA GLN A 41 -14.65 -66.42 -34.46
C GLN A 41 -15.96 -67.23 -34.57
N PRO A 42 -16.12 -68.35 -33.86
CA PRO A 42 -17.42 -68.95 -33.58
C PRO A 42 -17.78 -69.00 -32.08
N SER A 43 -19.07 -69.11 -31.79
CA SER A 43 -19.71 -69.21 -30.45
C SER A 43 -21.01 -70.04 -30.62
N PRO A 44 -21.64 -70.66 -29.58
CA PRO A 44 -21.34 -70.68 -28.14
C PRO A 44 -21.23 -72.08 -27.50
N SER A 45 -20.96 -72.18 -26.19
CA SER A 45 -21.58 -73.18 -25.28
C SER A 45 -21.21 -72.95 -23.80
N GLU A 46 -22.20 -73.10 -22.89
CA GLU A 46 -21.98 -73.45 -21.48
C GLU A 46 -22.06 -74.98 -21.31
N PRO A 47 -21.38 -75.59 -20.32
CA PRO A 47 -22.07 -75.89 -19.05
C PRO A 47 -21.21 -75.90 -17.75
N GLU A 48 -21.92 -75.92 -16.61
CA GLU A 48 -21.56 -76.52 -15.31
C GLU A 48 -20.34 -76.03 -14.47
N SER A 49 -20.63 -75.11 -13.55
CA SER A 49 -20.49 -75.31 -12.09
C SER A 49 -19.23 -76.01 -11.50
N GLU A 50 -18.23 -75.22 -11.09
CA GLU A 50 -17.38 -75.52 -9.91
C GLU A 50 -17.41 -74.37 -8.87
N LYS A 51 -18.53 -74.22 -8.14
CA LYS A 51 -18.59 -73.38 -6.93
C LYS A 51 -17.83 -74.04 -5.77
N GLY A 52 -16.50 -73.95 -5.79
CA GLY A 52 -15.64 -74.51 -4.73
C GLY A 52 -14.21 -73.98 -4.62
N LYS A 53 -13.63 -73.43 -5.70
CA LYS A 53 -12.20 -73.00 -5.72
C LYS A 53 -12.00 -71.48 -5.81
N THR A 54 -13.01 -70.72 -6.24
CA THR A 54 -12.95 -69.27 -6.48
C THR A 54 -12.55 -68.46 -5.25
N TRP A 55 -12.98 -68.85 -4.05
CA TRP A 55 -12.56 -68.26 -2.76
C TRP A 55 -11.03 -68.14 -2.64
N LEU A 56 -10.30 -69.18 -3.08
CA LEU A 56 -8.85 -69.24 -2.88
C LEU A 56 -8.12 -68.38 -3.91
N TYR A 57 -8.58 -68.37 -5.16
CA TYR A 57 -8.03 -67.51 -6.20
C TYR A 57 -8.38 -66.02 -5.99
N VAL A 58 -9.51 -65.70 -5.36
CA VAL A 58 -9.79 -64.32 -4.92
C VAL A 58 -8.88 -63.90 -3.78
N LEU A 59 -8.64 -64.74 -2.77
CA LEU A 59 -7.70 -64.43 -1.69
C LEU A 59 -6.26 -64.26 -2.19
N PHE A 60 -5.77 -65.17 -3.05
CA PHE A 60 -4.44 -65.02 -3.68
C PHE A 60 -4.39 -63.84 -4.67
N GLY A 61 -5.48 -63.54 -5.38
CA GLY A 61 -5.59 -62.40 -6.28
C GLY A 61 -5.54 -61.06 -5.54
N VAL A 62 -6.31 -60.92 -4.45
CA VAL A 62 -6.27 -59.73 -3.58
C VAL A 62 -4.91 -59.59 -2.90
N ALA A 63 -4.30 -60.68 -2.43
CA ALA A 63 -2.93 -60.63 -1.89
C ALA A 63 -1.89 -60.23 -2.95
N ALA A 64 -2.02 -60.71 -4.19
CA ALA A 64 -1.13 -60.33 -5.29
C ALA A 64 -1.34 -58.88 -5.73
N VAL A 65 -2.58 -58.40 -5.81
CA VAL A 65 -2.89 -56.99 -6.13
C VAL A 65 -2.42 -56.07 -5.01
N LEU A 66 -2.59 -56.43 -3.73
CA LEU A 66 -2.02 -55.66 -2.61
C LEU A 66 -0.49 -55.68 -2.61
N LEU A 67 0.15 -56.81 -2.94
CA LEU A 67 1.61 -56.88 -3.05
C LEU A 67 2.12 -56.04 -4.22
N ILE A 68 1.43 -56.06 -5.37
CA ILE A 68 1.76 -55.21 -6.53
C ILE A 68 1.48 -53.74 -6.21
N ALA A 69 0.43 -53.40 -5.47
CA ALA A 69 0.16 -52.03 -5.02
C ALA A 69 1.22 -51.53 -4.03
N VAL A 70 1.68 -52.36 -3.09
CA VAL A 70 2.77 -52.03 -2.16
C VAL A 70 4.10 -51.91 -2.92
N ILE A 71 4.38 -52.76 -3.91
CA ILE A 71 5.57 -52.66 -4.77
C ILE A 71 5.49 -51.42 -5.67
N ALA A 72 4.32 -51.08 -6.21
CA ALA A 72 4.12 -49.84 -6.97
C ALA A 72 4.30 -48.60 -6.07
N PHE A 73 3.75 -48.61 -4.86
CA PHE A 73 3.96 -47.54 -3.88
C PHE A 73 5.43 -47.44 -3.45
N ALA A 74 6.17 -48.55 -3.37
CA ALA A 74 7.61 -48.56 -3.11
C ALA A 74 8.49 -48.22 -4.33
N LEU A 75 7.93 -48.15 -5.55
CA LEU A 75 8.65 -47.80 -6.79
C LEU A 75 8.25 -46.43 -7.36
N PHE A 76 7.12 -45.86 -6.94
CA PHE A 76 6.65 -44.52 -7.29
C PHE A 76 6.57 -43.57 -6.08
N GLY A 77 6.68 -44.07 -4.85
CA GLY A 77 6.74 -43.27 -3.62
C GLY A 77 8.07 -42.55 -3.37
N SER A 78 8.96 -42.53 -4.37
CA SER A 78 10.15 -41.67 -4.39
C SER A 78 9.99 -40.64 -5.51
N CYS A 79 9.16 -39.63 -5.27
CA CYS A 79 9.36 -38.34 -5.91
C CYS A 79 10.67 -37.79 -5.32
N SER A 80 11.79 -38.18 -5.93
CA SER A 80 13.11 -37.78 -5.48
C SER A 80 13.29 -36.31 -5.79
N THR A 81 12.97 -35.44 -4.82
CA THR A 81 13.67 -34.16 -4.72
C THR A 81 15.17 -34.46 -4.81
N PRO A 82 15.95 -33.65 -5.56
CA PRO A 82 17.39 -33.76 -5.49
C PRO A 82 17.79 -33.60 -4.02
N PRO A 83 18.61 -34.49 -3.44
CA PRO A 83 19.08 -34.30 -2.08
C PRO A 83 19.75 -32.92 -2.01
N PRO A 84 19.50 -32.11 -0.95
CA PRO A 84 20.14 -30.81 -0.81
C PRO A 84 21.64 -30.96 -0.97
N ASP A 85 22.26 -30.03 -1.68
CA ASP A 85 23.64 -30.24 -2.17
C ASP A 85 24.59 -30.41 -0.97
N ALA A 86 25.66 -31.19 -1.15
CA ALA A 86 26.38 -31.83 -0.04
C ALA A 86 27.25 -30.88 0.83
N GLY A 87 27.01 -29.57 0.72
CA GLY A 87 27.53 -28.51 1.57
C GLY A 87 26.54 -27.35 1.81
N ASP A 88 25.27 -27.47 1.42
CA ASP A 88 24.22 -26.50 1.76
C ASP A 88 23.69 -26.76 3.18
N ASP A 89 23.94 -25.79 4.06
CA ASP A 89 23.52 -25.78 5.46
C ASP A 89 22.55 -24.62 5.77
N SER A 90 21.97 -23.98 4.74
CA SER A 90 21.05 -22.82 4.86
C SER A 90 19.92 -23.06 5.86
N TRP A 91 19.07 -24.06 5.60
CA TRP A 91 18.01 -24.44 6.55
C TRP A 91 18.57 -24.90 7.90
N ALA A 92 19.69 -25.64 7.92
CA ALA A 92 20.23 -26.20 9.17
C ALA A 92 20.76 -25.13 10.13
N LYS A 93 21.16 -23.95 9.62
CA LYS A 93 21.49 -22.76 10.44
C LYS A 93 20.24 -22.19 11.11
N ILE A 94 19.18 -21.97 10.34
CA ILE A 94 17.89 -21.43 10.79
C ILE A 94 17.23 -22.36 11.82
N GLU A 95 17.20 -23.68 11.54
CA GLU A 95 16.70 -24.71 12.46
C GLU A 95 17.51 -24.75 13.78
N ALA A 96 18.83 -24.55 13.72
CA ALA A 96 19.70 -24.54 14.89
C ALA A 96 19.65 -23.22 15.69
N ALA A 97 19.32 -22.10 15.03
CA ALA A 97 19.10 -20.81 15.67
C ALA A 97 17.71 -20.70 16.30
N GLY A 98 16.70 -21.36 15.70
CA GLY A 98 15.29 -21.26 16.08
C GLY A 98 14.59 -20.02 15.50
N VAL A 99 15.28 -19.27 14.64
CA VAL A 99 14.88 -17.97 14.09
C VAL A 99 15.29 -17.87 12.63
N MET A 100 14.44 -17.24 11.82
CA MET A 100 14.61 -16.96 10.40
C MET A 100 14.57 -15.44 10.21
N ASN A 101 15.65 -14.85 9.68
CA ASN A 101 15.79 -13.39 9.54
C ASN A 101 15.26 -12.95 8.16
N VAL A 102 14.30 -12.03 8.13
CA VAL A 102 13.50 -11.70 6.95
C VAL A 102 13.68 -10.23 6.56
N GLY A 103 14.11 -9.98 5.32
CA GLY A 103 14.13 -8.63 4.76
C GLY A 103 12.82 -8.29 4.03
N THR A 104 12.27 -7.11 4.30
CA THR A 104 11.09 -6.55 3.63
C THR A 104 11.24 -5.03 3.44
N ALA A 105 10.41 -4.40 2.61
CA ALA A 105 10.35 -2.93 2.48
C ALA A 105 8.93 -2.45 2.81
N ALA A 106 8.68 -2.10 4.07
CA ALA A 106 7.35 -1.88 4.62
C ALA A 106 6.78 -0.47 4.31
N ASP A 107 6.86 -0.05 3.04
CA ASP A 107 6.17 1.09 2.44
C ASP A 107 5.23 0.71 1.28
N TYR A 108 4.82 -0.57 1.19
CA TYR A 108 4.10 -1.17 0.05
C TYR A 108 2.81 -1.90 0.45
N ALA A 109 1.90 -1.19 1.11
CA ALA A 109 0.57 -1.70 1.44
C ALA A 109 -0.23 -2.08 0.17
N PRO A 110 -1.00 -3.19 0.15
CA PRO A 110 -1.36 -4.05 1.29
C PRO A 110 -0.44 -5.26 1.54
N PHE A 111 0.72 -5.37 0.87
CA PHE A 111 1.63 -6.50 1.03
C PHE A 111 2.48 -6.36 2.30
N GLU A 112 3.13 -5.22 2.50
CA GLU A 112 3.94 -4.92 3.69
C GLU A 112 3.83 -3.43 4.06
N TYR A 113 3.46 -3.14 5.30
CA TYR A 113 3.33 -1.78 5.81
C TYR A 113 3.31 -1.72 7.33
N TYR A 114 3.52 -0.53 7.88
CA TYR A 114 3.24 -0.25 9.30
C TYR A 114 1.77 0.13 9.46
N ASN A 115 1.07 -0.56 10.35
CA ASN A 115 -0.31 -0.20 10.70
C ASN A 115 -0.37 1.03 11.65
N GLU A 116 -1.58 1.47 11.99
CA GLU A 116 -1.87 2.54 12.96
C GLU A 116 -1.15 2.39 14.31
N GLN A 117 -0.81 1.16 14.72
CA GLN A 117 -0.10 0.87 15.97
C GLN A 117 1.43 0.76 15.76
N LEU A 118 1.93 1.22 14.61
CA LEU A 118 3.34 1.18 14.19
C LEU A 118 3.97 -0.23 14.20
N VAL A 119 3.15 -1.26 13.99
CA VAL A 119 3.61 -2.65 13.83
C VAL A 119 3.56 -3.05 12.36
N MET A 120 4.60 -3.74 11.89
CA MET A 120 4.60 -4.35 10.54
C MET A 120 3.48 -5.40 10.43
N ASP A 121 2.58 -5.17 9.47
CA ASP A 121 1.45 -6.01 9.08
C ASP A 121 1.30 -6.01 7.54
N GLY A 122 0.36 -6.79 7.02
CA GLY A 122 0.14 -6.95 5.58
C GLY A 122 0.20 -8.40 5.14
N PHE A 123 -0.10 -8.65 3.86
CA PHE A 123 -0.16 -10.00 3.31
C PHE A 123 1.18 -10.75 3.40
N ASP A 124 2.30 -10.13 2.97
CA ASP A 124 3.62 -10.77 2.94
C ASP A 124 4.14 -10.99 4.36
N ILE A 125 3.95 -10.01 5.24
CA ILE A 125 4.31 -10.09 6.67
C ILE A 125 3.52 -11.22 7.38
N ALA A 126 2.22 -11.35 7.09
CA ALA A 126 1.40 -12.42 7.66
C ALA A 126 1.73 -13.80 7.05
N LEU A 127 2.06 -13.85 5.75
CA LEU A 127 2.46 -15.08 5.07
C LEU A 127 3.77 -15.62 5.63
N ILE A 128 4.81 -14.80 5.80
CA ILE A 128 6.11 -15.27 6.28
C ILE A 128 6.07 -15.69 7.75
N ARG A 129 5.26 -15.04 8.58
CA ARG A 129 4.95 -15.48 9.95
C ARG A 129 4.27 -16.85 9.96
N GLU A 130 3.32 -17.11 9.06
CA GLU A 130 2.67 -18.43 8.93
C GLU A 130 3.60 -19.51 8.32
N VAL A 131 4.54 -19.14 7.44
CA VAL A 131 5.61 -20.04 6.96
C VAL A 131 6.52 -20.45 8.13
N ALA A 132 6.95 -19.49 8.95
CA ALA A 132 7.78 -19.75 10.12
C ALA A 132 7.05 -20.64 11.16
N ASN A 133 5.76 -20.42 11.39
CA ASN A 133 4.91 -21.27 12.23
C ASN A 133 4.90 -22.74 11.77
N VAL A 134 4.79 -22.99 10.45
CA VAL A 134 4.82 -24.34 9.87
C VAL A 134 6.22 -24.97 9.98
N LEU A 135 7.28 -24.16 9.84
CA LEU A 135 8.67 -24.60 9.95
C LEU A 135 9.18 -24.74 11.40
N GLY A 136 8.43 -24.24 12.39
CA GLY A 136 8.76 -24.38 13.82
C GLY A 136 9.81 -23.40 14.35
N VAL A 137 9.99 -22.27 13.67
CA VAL A 137 10.94 -21.18 14.01
C VAL A 137 10.20 -19.85 14.17
N SER A 138 10.81 -18.83 14.77
CA SER A 138 10.31 -17.45 14.63
C SER A 138 10.72 -16.85 13.28
N ALA A 139 9.98 -15.82 12.85
CA ALA A 139 10.41 -14.92 11.79
C ALA A 139 10.57 -13.53 12.39
N GLU A 140 11.82 -13.08 12.54
CA GLU A 140 12.08 -11.66 12.82
C GLU A 140 12.15 -10.94 11.48
N VAL A 141 11.36 -9.89 11.33
CA VAL A 141 11.22 -9.14 10.08
C VAL A 141 11.83 -7.76 10.26
N THR A 142 12.77 -7.41 9.39
CA THR A 142 13.47 -6.13 9.41
C THR A 142 13.14 -5.34 8.15
N ASP A 143 12.82 -4.06 8.34
CA ASP A 143 12.53 -3.12 7.26
C ASP A 143 13.84 -2.61 6.63
N PHE A 144 13.90 -2.63 5.30
CA PHE A 144 14.98 -2.09 4.48
C PHE A 144 14.36 -1.30 3.32
N ALA A 145 15.00 -0.23 2.87
CA ALA A 145 14.62 0.36 1.60
C ALA A 145 14.77 -0.66 0.45
N PHE A 146 13.74 -0.76 -0.39
CA PHE A 146 13.55 -1.83 -1.40
C PHE A 146 14.75 -2.10 -2.31
N GLN A 147 15.51 -1.06 -2.63
CA GLN A 147 16.70 -1.10 -3.50
C GLN A 147 17.90 -1.77 -2.79
N GLY A 148 17.93 -1.74 -1.46
CA GLY A 148 18.93 -2.40 -0.62
C GLY A 148 18.69 -3.89 -0.37
N LEU A 149 17.44 -4.39 -0.52
CA LEU A 149 17.04 -5.77 -0.18
C LEU A 149 17.95 -6.83 -0.81
N GLY A 150 18.20 -6.75 -2.12
CA GLY A 150 19.07 -7.69 -2.83
C GLY A 150 20.52 -7.66 -2.34
N GLY A 151 21.00 -6.50 -1.89
CA GLY A 151 22.32 -6.35 -1.27
C GLY A 151 22.38 -7.00 0.11
N ALA A 152 21.37 -6.78 0.95
CA ALA A 152 21.25 -7.37 2.29
C ALA A 152 21.26 -8.91 2.24
N LEU A 153 20.56 -9.50 1.27
CA LEU A 153 20.56 -10.95 1.00
C LEU A 153 21.95 -11.45 0.56
N GLN A 154 22.60 -10.73 -0.37
CA GLN A 154 23.93 -11.12 -0.91
C GLN A 154 25.05 -11.09 0.13
N ILE A 155 24.99 -10.20 1.12
CA ILE A 155 25.99 -10.13 2.21
C ILE A 155 25.60 -10.94 3.45
N GLY A 156 24.37 -11.49 3.49
CA GLY A 156 23.89 -12.31 4.60
C GLY A 156 23.49 -11.51 5.84
N GLN A 157 22.91 -10.31 5.67
CA GLN A 157 22.16 -9.64 6.76
C GLN A 157 20.85 -10.38 7.08
N VAL A 158 20.23 -11.00 6.05
CA VAL A 158 18.95 -11.71 6.14
C VAL A 158 19.04 -13.08 5.46
N ASP A 159 18.23 -14.03 5.94
CA ASP A 159 18.16 -15.40 5.40
C ASP A 159 17.28 -15.48 4.14
N LEU A 160 16.31 -14.57 3.98
CA LEU A 160 15.40 -14.49 2.84
C LEU A 160 14.79 -13.09 2.68
N LEU A 161 14.15 -12.84 1.53
CA LEU A 161 13.38 -11.63 1.23
C LEU A 161 11.92 -11.95 0.90
N ILE A 162 11.01 -11.14 1.42
CA ILE A 162 9.59 -11.13 1.00
C ILE A 162 9.08 -9.69 1.01
N SER A 163 8.76 -9.16 -0.16
CA SER A 163 8.33 -7.77 -0.38
C SER A 163 7.84 -7.62 -1.82
N ALA A 164 6.61 -8.10 -2.10
CA ALA A 164 5.97 -8.08 -3.43
C ALA A 164 6.90 -8.53 -4.58
N LEU A 165 7.74 -9.54 -4.35
CA LEU A 165 9.02 -9.63 -5.08
C LEU A 165 8.92 -10.50 -6.34
N SER A 166 8.75 -9.86 -7.50
CA SER A 166 8.77 -10.53 -8.80
C SER A 166 10.06 -11.31 -9.09
N ILE A 167 9.92 -12.55 -9.58
CA ILE A 167 10.98 -13.32 -10.25
C ILE A 167 11.37 -12.64 -11.57
N THR A 168 12.68 -12.47 -11.83
CA THR A 168 13.24 -12.04 -13.13
C THR A 168 14.58 -12.73 -13.40
N ASP A 169 14.97 -12.89 -14.67
CA ASP A 169 16.29 -13.43 -15.09
C ASP A 169 17.48 -12.79 -14.35
N GLU A 170 17.42 -11.47 -14.09
CA GLU A 170 18.48 -10.74 -13.39
C GLU A 170 18.51 -11.04 -11.89
N ARG A 171 17.34 -11.24 -11.26
CA ARG A 171 17.25 -11.63 -9.85
C ARG A 171 17.62 -13.12 -9.67
N GLU A 172 17.19 -14.00 -10.58
CA GLU A 172 17.59 -15.42 -10.60
C GLU A 172 19.10 -15.61 -10.83
N ALA A 173 19.77 -14.65 -11.49
CA ALA A 173 21.22 -14.66 -11.64
C ALA A 173 21.99 -14.46 -10.32
N ILE A 174 21.32 -14.02 -9.24
CA ILE A 174 21.93 -13.72 -7.93
C ILE A 174 21.23 -14.30 -6.70
N ALA A 175 20.01 -14.84 -6.83
CA ALA A 175 19.20 -15.43 -5.78
C ALA A 175 18.39 -16.64 -6.30
N ASP A 176 18.03 -17.57 -5.44
CA ASP A 176 17.06 -18.63 -5.76
C ASP A 176 15.67 -18.19 -5.28
N PHE A 177 14.59 -18.59 -5.95
CA PHE A 177 13.21 -18.20 -5.59
C PHE A 177 12.34 -19.38 -5.13
N SER A 178 11.35 -19.11 -4.29
CA SER A 178 10.29 -20.06 -3.93
C SER A 178 9.34 -20.35 -5.10
N ASN A 179 8.42 -21.29 -4.87
CA ASN A 179 7.17 -21.35 -5.62
C ASN A 179 6.48 -19.97 -5.57
N VAL A 180 5.86 -19.57 -6.67
CA VAL A 180 5.08 -18.32 -6.78
C VAL A 180 3.95 -18.34 -5.74
N TYR A 181 3.94 -17.33 -4.84
CA TYR A 181 2.90 -17.17 -3.82
C TYR A 181 1.83 -16.15 -4.22
N PHE A 182 2.08 -15.29 -5.20
CA PHE A 182 1.06 -14.40 -5.77
C PHE A 182 1.37 -14.10 -7.24
N VAL A 183 0.32 -13.93 -8.05
CA VAL A 183 0.44 -13.45 -9.43
C VAL A 183 -0.13 -12.04 -9.46
N GLY A 184 0.75 -11.06 -9.57
CA GLY A 184 0.40 -9.65 -9.64
C GLY A 184 0.16 -9.18 -11.07
N GLU A 185 -0.35 -7.97 -11.19
CA GLU A 185 -0.41 -7.18 -12.41
C GLU A 185 -0.12 -5.72 -12.05
N ASP A 186 0.31 -4.92 -13.02
CA ASP A 186 0.55 -3.49 -12.81
C ASP A 186 -0.74 -2.68 -12.78
N GLY A 187 -0.67 -1.56 -12.08
CA GLY A 187 -1.61 -0.45 -12.11
C GLY A 187 -0.91 0.82 -12.57
N VAL A 188 -1.63 1.63 -13.34
CA VAL A 188 -1.17 2.93 -13.86
C VAL A 188 -2.04 4.01 -13.25
N LEU A 189 -1.43 4.93 -12.51
CA LEU A 189 -2.09 6.07 -11.88
C LEU A 189 -1.92 7.33 -12.74
N ALA A 190 -2.96 8.17 -12.78
CA ALA A 190 -2.89 9.57 -13.18
C ALA A 190 -3.49 10.46 -12.08
N ARG A 191 -3.18 11.76 -12.06
CA ARG A 191 -3.86 12.68 -11.14
C ARG A 191 -5.35 12.77 -11.47
N GLU A 192 -6.17 12.90 -10.44
CA GLU A 192 -7.57 13.33 -10.61
C GLU A 192 -7.68 14.67 -11.38
N GLY A 193 -8.78 14.84 -12.11
CA GLY A 193 -9.01 16.00 -12.97
C GLY A 193 -8.05 16.16 -14.16
N SER A 194 -7.20 15.17 -14.47
CA SER A 194 -6.33 15.19 -15.66
C SER A 194 -7.04 14.69 -16.92
N ASP A 195 -6.60 15.15 -18.11
CA ASP A 195 -7.08 14.70 -19.43
C ASP A 195 -6.62 13.25 -19.79
N ILE A 196 -6.61 12.32 -18.82
CA ILE A 196 -6.09 10.96 -18.99
C ILE A 196 -7.10 9.95 -18.43
N ASP A 197 -8.16 9.66 -19.19
CA ASP A 197 -9.18 8.69 -18.76
C ASP A 197 -8.73 7.22 -18.81
N SER A 198 -7.74 6.90 -19.67
CA SER A 198 -7.33 5.50 -19.88
C SER A 198 -5.92 5.33 -20.46
N ILE A 199 -5.22 4.31 -19.97
CA ILE A 199 -3.96 3.78 -20.49
C ILE A 199 -4.14 2.27 -20.73
N SER A 200 -4.07 1.85 -22.00
CA SER A 200 -4.41 0.49 -22.45
C SER A 200 -3.26 -0.25 -23.13
N SER A 201 -2.19 0.48 -23.46
CA SER A 201 -1.07 0.01 -24.25
C SER A 201 0.18 0.84 -23.98
N PRO A 202 1.40 0.32 -24.24
CA PRO A 202 2.63 1.10 -24.14
C PRO A 202 2.61 2.38 -24.99
N SER A 203 1.88 2.41 -26.12
CA SER A 203 1.74 3.61 -26.97
C SER A 203 1.02 4.78 -26.31
N ASP A 204 0.18 4.53 -25.30
CA ASP A 204 -0.65 5.58 -24.68
C ASP A 204 0.16 6.47 -23.73
N PHE A 205 1.36 6.02 -23.35
CA PHE A 205 2.38 6.80 -22.62
C PHE A 205 3.08 7.85 -23.49
N SER A 206 2.82 7.90 -24.80
CA SER A 206 3.55 8.77 -25.73
C SER A 206 3.45 10.25 -25.36
N GLY A 207 4.60 10.87 -25.08
CA GLY A 207 4.69 12.26 -24.63
C GLY A 207 4.38 12.51 -23.15
N LYS A 208 4.12 11.47 -22.35
CA LYS A 208 3.85 11.56 -20.90
C LYS A 208 5.13 11.49 -20.06
N ARG A 209 5.13 12.17 -18.92
CA ARG A 209 6.11 12.07 -17.83
C ARG A 209 5.71 10.90 -16.92
N VAL A 210 6.57 9.90 -16.78
CA VAL A 210 6.25 8.63 -16.13
C VAL A 210 7.13 8.44 -14.89
N GLY A 211 6.50 8.29 -13.73
CA GLY A 211 7.16 7.91 -12.47
C GLY A 211 7.18 6.40 -12.26
N VAL A 212 8.33 5.90 -11.80
CA VAL A 212 8.52 4.50 -11.36
C VAL A 212 9.43 4.47 -10.13
N GLN A 213 9.31 3.44 -9.29
CA GLN A 213 10.26 3.22 -8.20
C GLN A 213 11.55 2.55 -8.71
N ASN A 214 12.69 2.98 -8.18
CA ASN A 214 14.02 2.46 -8.48
C ASN A 214 14.11 0.95 -8.17
N ASN A 215 14.91 0.20 -8.95
CA ASN A 215 15.16 -1.24 -8.77
C ASN A 215 13.91 -2.16 -8.90
N THR A 216 12.80 -1.62 -9.40
CA THR A 216 11.58 -2.38 -9.72
C THR A 216 11.54 -2.86 -11.16
N VAL A 217 10.77 -3.91 -11.40
CA VAL A 217 10.39 -4.40 -12.74
C VAL A 217 9.76 -3.32 -13.63
N TYR A 218 9.14 -2.29 -13.04
CA TYR A 218 8.52 -1.18 -13.76
C TYR A 218 9.56 -0.17 -14.28
N MET A 219 10.67 0.00 -13.58
CA MET A 219 11.82 0.73 -14.09
C MET A 219 12.41 0.02 -15.32
N ASP A 220 12.63 -1.30 -15.22
CA ASP A 220 13.18 -2.10 -16.33
C ASP A 220 12.23 -2.12 -17.53
N TRP A 221 10.93 -2.29 -17.28
CA TRP A 221 9.89 -2.21 -18.30
C TRP A 221 9.82 -0.83 -18.95
N ALA A 222 9.79 0.27 -18.18
CA ALA A 222 9.72 1.61 -18.75
C ALA A 222 10.98 1.94 -19.57
N GLN A 223 12.16 1.55 -19.09
CA GLN A 223 13.43 1.77 -19.76
C GLN A 223 13.56 0.94 -21.06
N SER A 224 13.10 -0.31 -21.06
CA SER A 224 13.18 -1.24 -22.21
C SER A 224 12.04 -1.11 -23.22
N THR A 225 10.82 -0.79 -22.75
CA THR A 225 9.61 -0.75 -23.57
C THR A 225 9.27 0.68 -24.00
N LEU A 226 9.27 1.65 -23.08
CA LEU A 226 8.90 3.03 -23.40
C LEU A 226 10.08 3.83 -23.96
N VAL A 227 11.21 3.88 -23.24
CA VAL A 227 12.37 4.70 -23.62
C VAL A 227 13.14 4.10 -24.79
N ALA A 228 13.52 2.82 -24.75
CA ALA A 228 14.31 2.21 -25.82
C ALA A 228 13.55 2.06 -27.16
N SER A 229 12.21 2.04 -27.12
CA SER A 229 11.35 2.12 -28.32
C SER A 229 11.14 3.55 -28.83
N GLY A 230 11.50 4.57 -28.04
CA GLY A 230 11.28 5.99 -28.35
C GLY A 230 9.83 6.46 -28.24
N ILE A 231 9.03 5.83 -27.36
CA ILE A 231 7.66 6.26 -27.02
C ILE A 231 7.71 7.49 -26.11
N ILE A 232 8.61 7.46 -25.12
CA ILE A 232 8.99 8.60 -24.28
C ILE A 232 10.51 8.82 -24.38
N THR A 233 10.99 10.00 -24.04
CA THR A 233 12.44 10.27 -23.93
C THR A 233 12.96 9.95 -22.52
N GLN A 234 14.28 9.85 -22.34
CA GLN A 234 14.89 9.54 -21.04
C GLN A 234 14.57 10.60 -19.98
N ASP A 235 14.46 11.87 -20.39
CA ASP A 235 14.05 13.01 -19.55
C ASP A 235 12.53 13.06 -19.25
N GLN A 236 11.77 12.08 -19.75
CA GLN A 236 10.38 11.83 -19.37
C GLN A 236 10.21 10.64 -18.43
N LEU A 237 11.28 9.87 -18.13
CA LEU A 237 11.26 8.79 -17.16
C LEU A 237 11.87 9.26 -15.83
N PHE A 238 11.04 9.32 -14.79
CA PHE A 238 11.41 9.77 -13.45
C PHE A 238 11.48 8.56 -12.51
N VAL A 239 12.60 8.43 -11.80
CA VAL A 239 12.89 7.27 -10.95
C VAL A 239 13.00 7.72 -9.49
N TYR A 240 12.17 7.15 -8.63
CA TYR A 240 12.03 7.54 -7.23
C TYR A 240 12.53 6.44 -6.28
N ALA A 241 13.09 6.81 -5.13
CA ALA A 241 13.49 5.82 -4.12
C ALA A 241 12.29 5.10 -3.48
N LYS A 242 11.17 5.81 -3.31
CA LYS A 242 9.94 5.37 -2.64
C LYS A 242 8.71 5.55 -3.56
N PRO A 243 7.65 4.74 -3.44
CA PRO A 243 6.43 4.90 -4.24
C PRO A 243 5.69 6.21 -3.92
N GLU A 244 5.60 6.57 -2.64
CA GLU A 244 4.90 7.77 -2.15
C GLU A 244 5.42 9.08 -2.77
N HIS A 245 6.74 9.19 -3.01
CA HIS A 245 7.34 10.37 -3.65
C HIS A 245 6.93 10.51 -5.12
N ALA A 246 6.70 9.39 -5.82
CA ALA A 246 6.18 9.42 -7.20
C ALA A 246 4.71 9.84 -7.21
N VAL A 247 3.90 9.35 -6.25
CA VAL A 247 2.49 9.75 -6.09
C VAL A 247 2.38 11.24 -5.73
N ALA A 248 3.23 11.74 -4.83
CA ALA A 248 3.27 13.17 -4.49
C ALA A 248 3.56 14.04 -5.73
N ASP A 249 4.61 13.72 -6.51
CA ASP A 249 4.93 14.43 -7.75
C ASP A 249 3.85 14.28 -8.84
N LEU A 250 3.05 13.21 -8.82
CA LEU A 250 1.87 13.07 -9.69
C LEU A 250 0.75 14.04 -9.28
N MET A 251 0.44 14.15 -7.98
CA MET A 251 -0.59 15.06 -7.47
C MET A 251 -0.27 16.53 -7.76
N ILE A 252 1.00 16.94 -7.67
CA ILE A 252 1.43 18.34 -7.93
C ILE A 252 1.85 18.64 -9.38
N ASP A 253 1.33 17.90 -10.37
CA ASP A 253 1.59 18.10 -11.81
C ASP A 253 3.07 18.06 -12.22
N ARG A 254 3.90 17.30 -11.52
CA ARG A 254 5.31 17.07 -11.93
C ARG A 254 5.44 15.82 -12.80
N LEU A 255 4.56 14.83 -12.62
CA LEU A 255 4.35 13.70 -13.52
C LEU A 255 2.98 13.76 -14.21
N ASP A 256 2.82 12.97 -15.27
CA ASP A 256 1.50 12.70 -15.86
C ASP A 256 0.97 11.30 -15.49
N LEU A 257 1.88 10.35 -15.24
CA LEU A 257 1.58 8.95 -14.93
C LEU A 257 2.55 8.38 -13.87
N VAL A 258 2.09 7.43 -13.06
CA VAL A 258 2.94 6.56 -12.22
C VAL A 258 2.59 5.09 -12.47
N VAL A 259 3.59 4.20 -12.52
CA VAL A 259 3.40 2.75 -12.70
C VAL A 259 3.95 1.99 -11.49
N MET A 260 3.12 1.15 -10.89
CA MET A 260 3.43 0.27 -9.75
C MET A 260 2.52 -0.98 -9.79
N ASP A 261 2.52 -1.83 -8.76
CA ASP A 261 1.59 -2.96 -8.69
C ASP A 261 0.14 -2.51 -8.51
N PHE A 262 -0.80 -3.25 -9.09
CA PHE A 262 -2.23 -2.91 -9.12
C PHE A 262 -2.87 -2.78 -7.73
N LEU A 263 -2.50 -3.61 -6.76
CA LEU A 263 -3.11 -3.54 -5.42
C LEU A 263 -2.61 -2.33 -4.60
N PRO A 264 -1.31 -2.00 -4.55
CA PRO A 264 -0.81 -0.72 -4.07
C PRO A 264 -1.42 0.48 -4.83
N ALA A 265 -1.40 0.48 -6.17
CA ALA A 265 -1.98 1.56 -6.98
C ALA A 265 -3.46 1.78 -6.64
N LYS A 266 -4.24 0.71 -6.54
CA LYS A 266 -5.66 0.75 -6.18
C LYS A 266 -5.88 1.26 -4.75
N LYS A 267 -5.01 0.91 -3.79
CA LYS A 267 -5.07 1.43 -2.42
C LYS A 267 -4.81 2.93 -2.41
N THR A 268 -3.73 3.38 -3.07
CA THR A 268 -3.42 4.81 -3.25
C THR A 268 -4.60 5.56 -3.87
N ALA A 269 -5.19 5.05 -4.95
CA ALA A 269 -6.35 5.64 -5.62
C ALA A 269 -7.68 5.58 -4.83
N SER A 270 -7.68 4.97 -3.64
CA SER A 270 -8.80 5.02 -2.68
C SER A 270 -8.51 5.89 -1.44
N GLU A 271 -7.33 6.51 -1.38
CA GLU A 271 -6.81 7.24 -0.22
C GLU A 271 -6.22 8.61 -0.58
N THR A 272 -6.00 8.91 -1.87
CA THR A 272 -5.46 10.19 -2.37
C THR A 272 -6.08 10.61 -3.71
N GLY A 273 -5.89 11.87 -4.12
CA GLY A 273 -6.44 12.46 -5.36
C GLY A 273 -5.79 11.97 -6.68
N VAL A 274 -5.70 10.65 -6.86
CA VAL A 274 -5.19 9.99 -8.07
C VAL A 274 -6.14 8.89 -8.52
N ASN A 275 -6.37 8.78 -9.82
CA ASN A 275 -7.24 7.76 -10.41
C ASN A 275 -6.41 6.63 -11.03
N LEU A 276 -6.91 5.40 -10.93
CA LEU A 276 -6.36 4.26 -11.67
C LEU A 276 -6.87 4.29 -13.12
N VAL A 277 -5.98 4.58 -14.06
CA VAL A 277 -6.30 4.79 -15.48
C VAL A 277 -5.90 3.61 -16.38
N GLY A 278 -5.02 2.74 -15.88
CA GLY A 278 -4.58 1.55 -16.61
C GLY A 278 -4.22 0.41 -15.69
N GLN A 279 -4.22 -0.81 -16.24
CA GLN A 279 -3.80 -2.02 -15.54
C GLN A 279 -3.43 -3.13 -16.53
N SER A 280 -2.85 -4.22 -16.03
CA SER A 280 -2.71 -5.49 -16.76
C SER A 280 -1.81 -5.44 -18.02
N LEU A 281 -0.86 -4.50 -18.07
CA LEU A 281 0.16 -4.44 -19.13
C LEU A 281 1.31 -5.41 -18.84
N ASN A 282 1.58 -5.69 -17.56
CA ASN A 282 2.74 -6.43 -17.05
C ASN A 282 2.38 -7.41 -15.92
N LEU A 283 2.21 -8.69 -16.24
CA LEU A 283 2.02 -9.74 -15.23
C LEU A 283 3.28 -9.97 -14.39
N GLN A 284 3.09 -10.11 -13.08
CA GLN A 284 4.14 -10.33 -12.09
C GLN A 284 4.00 -11.71 -11.42
N HIS A 285 5.13 -12.34 -11.08
CA HIS A 285 5.16 -13.61 -10.37
C HIS A 285 5.94 -13.44 -9.07
N PHE A 286 5.25 -13.20 -7.96
CA PHE A 286 5.88 -12.94 -6.67
C PHE A 286 6.32 -14.24 -6.00
N ALA A 287 7.57 -14.27 -5.53
CA ALA A 287 8.14 -15.39 -4.80
C ALA A 287 9.12 -14.91 -3.72
N ILE A 288 9.28 -15.71 -2.67
CA ILE A 288 10.26 -15.48 -1.60
C ILE A 288 11.65 -15.74 -2.19
N ALA A 289 12.55 -14.76 -2.12
CA ALA A 289 13.94 -14.95 -2.55
C ALA A 289 14.82 -15.45 -1.40
N VAL A 290 15.74 -16.36 -1.70
CA VAL A 290 16.75 -16.90 -0.77
C VAL A 290 18.15 -16.81 -1.43
N PRO A 291 19.26 -16.92 -0.68
CA PRO A 291 20.59 -16.82 -1.27
C PRO A 291 20.80 -17.88 -2.36
N GLN A 292 21.48 -17.53 -3.45
CA GLN A 292 21.71 -18.46 -4.56
C GLN A 292 22.43 -19.74 -4.09
N GLY A 293 21.84 -20.90 -4.36
CA GLY A 293 22.30 -22.21 -3.88
C GLY A 293 21.73 -22.66 -2.53
N ALA A 294 20.86 -21.88 -1.86
CA ALA A 294 20.18 -22.24 -0.61
C ALA A 294 18.99 -23.20 -0.85
N SER A 295 19.19 -24.23 -1.66
CA SER A 295 18.18 -25.20 -2.11
C SER A 295 17.51 -25.97 -0.96
N ALA A 296 18.15 -26.10 0.21
CA ALA A 296 17.57 -26.69 1.41
C ALA A 296 16.53 -25.76 2.05
N LEU A 297 16.85 -24.48 2.24
CA LEU A 297 15.89 -23.47 2.71
C LEU A 297 14.74 -23.27 1.73
N GLN A 298 15.05 -23.15 0.43
CA GLN A 298 14.07 -23.06 -0.66
C GLN A 298 13.06 -24.22 -0.61
N GLN A 299 13.52 -25.46 -0.42
CA GLN A 299 12.65 -26.63 -0.31
C GLN A 299 11.72 -26.60 0.92
N GLN A 300 12.20 -26.09 2.06
CA GLN A 300 11.38 -25.97 3.27
C GLN A 300 10.30 -24.89 3.10
N ILE A 301 10.66 -23.72 2.58
CA ILE A 301 9.70 -22.66 2.23
C ILE A 301 8.65 -23.19 1.24
N ASN A 302 9.09 -23.90 0.18
CA ASN A 302 8.17 -24.50 -0.80
C ASN A 302 7.23 -25.54 -0.18
N SER A 303 7.70 -26.32 0.80
CA SER A 303 6.87 -27.25 1.57
C SER A 303 5.85 -26.50 2.43
N ALA A 304 6.26 -25.45 3.13
CA ALA A 304 5.38 -24.63 3.97
C ALA A 304 4.30 -23.89 3.15
N LEU A 305 4.68 -23.21 2.06
CA LEU A 305 3.75 -22.58 1.12
C LEU A 305 2.73 -23.60 0.57
N THR A 306 3.19 -24.82 0.26
CA THR A 306 2.32 -25.91 -0.19
C THR A 306 1.35 -26.36 0.91
N GLU A 307 1.77 -26.41 2.17
CA GLU A 307 0.88 -26.71 3.29
C GLU A 307 -0.15 -25.59 3.53
N LEU A 308 0.28 -24.32 3.55
CA LEU A 308 -0.58 -23.15 3.72
C LEU A 308 -1.63 -23.01 2.61
N GLN A 309 -1.31 -23.44 1.39
CA GLN A 309 -2.26 -23.53 0.29
C GLN A 309 -3.27 -24.68 0.51
N ASN A 310 -2.79 -25.88 0.89
CA ASN A 310 -3.63 -27.07 1.06
C ASN A 310 -4.55 -27.01 2.30
N ASN A 311 -4.12 -26.37 3.38
CA ASN A 311 -4.93 -26.15 4.60
C ASN A 311 -5.80 -24.86 4.52
N GLY A 312 -5.69 -24.13 3.40
CA GLY A 312 -6.45 -22.92 3.12
C GLY A 312 -6.07 -21.70 3.98
N THR A 313 -4.93 -21.69 4.66
CA THR A 313 -4.41 -20.48 5.32
C THR A 313 -4.14 -19.38 4.29
N MET A 314 -3.52 -19.72 3.16
CA MET A 314 -3.25 -18.77 2.08
C MET A 314 -4.55 -18.07 1.59
N ALA A 315 -5.62 -18.84 1.37
CA ALA A 315 -6.94 -18.33 1.01
C ALA A 315 -7.58 -17.41 2.07
N ARG A 316 -7.22 -17.56 3.36
CA ARG A 316 -7.64 -16.63 4.42
C ARG A 316 -6.79 -15.36 4.43
N LEU A 317 -5.49 -15.47 4.13
CA LEU A 317 -4.59 -14.32 4.04
C LEU A 317 -4.96 -13.41 2.86
N TYR A 318 -5.14 -13.94 1.64
CA TYR A 318 -5.55 -13.13 0.48
C TYR A 318 -6.87 -12.40 0.74
N LYS A 319 -7.84 -13.08 1.36
CA LYS A 319 -9.13 -12.45 1.70
C LYS A 319 -8.97 -11.36 2.76
N ARG A 320 -8.12 -11.57 3.78
CA ARG A 320 -7.93 -10.62 4.88
C ARG A 320 -7.21 -9.35 4.43
N TYR A 321 -6.15 -9.49 3.64
CA TYR A 321 -5.23 -8.38 3.32
C TYR A 321 -5.41 -7.83 1.91
N LEU A 322 -5.64 -8.69 0.92
CA LEU A 322 -5.79 -8.28 -0.49
C LEU A 322 -7.27 -8.11 -0.91
N ASN A 323 -8.23 -8.44 -0.03
CA ASN A 323 -9.67 -8.48 -0.27
C ASN A 323 -10.10 -9.38 -1.47
N LEU A 324 -9.28 -10.38 -1.81
CA LEU A 324 -9.55 -11.28 -2.94
C LEU A 324 -10.33 -12.54 -2.52
N LYS A 325 -11.25 -12.99 -3.37
CA LYS A 325 -11.97 -14.28 -3.23
C LYS A 325 -11.18 -15.44 -3.86
N PRO A 326 -11.45 -16.70 -3.50
CA PRO A 326 -10.75 -17.87 -4.05
C PRO A 326 -10.81 -18.02 -5.59
N ASP A 327 -11.80 -17.41 -6.23
CA ASP A 327 -12.02 -17.34 -7.68
C ASP A 327 -11.39 -16.12 -8.36
N GLU A 328 -10.85 -15.17 -7.57
CA GLU A 328 -10.18 -13.95 -8.03
C GLU A 328 -8.65 -14.04 -7.91
N ILE A 329 -8.13 -15.07 -7.22
CA ILE A 329 -6.69 -15.38 -7.18
C ILE A 329 -6.29 -16.02 -8.52
N PRO A 330 -5.34 -15.47 -9.29
CA PRO A 330 -4.86 -16.14 -10.49
C PRO A 330 -4.07 -17.39 -10.08
N THR A 331 -4.50 -18.58 -10.53
CA THR A 331 -3.75 -19.82 -10.27
C THR A 331 -2.37 -19.75 -10.93
N PRO A 332 -1.26 -19.88 -10.17
CA PRO A 332 0.07 -19.86 -10.76
C PRO A 332 0.24 -21.06 -11.70
N SER A 333 0.36 -20.77 -12.99
CA SER A 333 0.91 -21.71 -13.95
C SER A 333 2.44 -21.65 -13.86
N PRO A 334 3.18 -22.74 -14.12
CA PRO A 334 4.64 -22.66 -14.23
C PRO A 334 5.02 -21.61 -15.28
N PRO A 335 6.01 -20.73 -15.02
CA PRO A 335 6.35 -19.65 -15.92
C PRO A 335 6.73 -20.19 -17.31
N GLU A 336 6.04 -19.71 -18.34
CA GLU A 336 6.41 -20.02 -19.73
C GLU A 336 7.67 -19.21 -20.07
N ALA A 337 8.77 -19.89 -20.39
CA ALA A 337 10.10 -19.30 -20.46
C ALA A 337 10.27 -18.33 -21.64
N THR A 338 9.84 -17.08 -21.46
CA THR A 338 10.02 -15.96 -22.39
C THR A 338 11.46 -15.48 -22.41
N ALA A 339 12.34 -16.29 -23.03
CA ALA A 339 13.76 -16.04 -23.17
C ALA A 339 14.10 -14.82 -24.05
N THR A 340 13.95 -13.62 -23.49
CA THR A 340 14.65 -12.41 -23.95
C THR A 340 16.00 -12.39 -23.24
N PRO A 341 17.14 -12.37 -23.96
CA PRO A 341 18.44 -12.43 -23.30
C PRO A 341 18.70 -11.14 -22.51
N ALA A 342 18.60 -11.24 -21.18
CA ALA A 342 19.00 -10.18 -20.26
C ALA A 342 20.46 -9.75 -20.51
N PRO A 343 20.82 -8.48 -20.24
CA PRO A 343 22.21 -8.06 -20.26
C PRO A 343 23.02 -8.91 -19.26
N THR A 344 24.26 -9.26 -19.60
CA THR A 344 25.16 -9.92 -18.65
C THR A 344 25.25 -9.06 -17.38
N PRO A 345 25.05 -9.63 -16.18
CA PRO A 345 25.12 -8.86 -14.94
C PRO A 345 26.47 -8.12 -14.89
N THR A 346 26.41 -6.80 -14.75
CA THR A 346 27.61 -5.98 -14.66
C THR A 346 28.38 -6.43 -13.42
N PRO A 347 29.70 -6.72 -13.50
CA PRO A 347 30.47 -7.18 -12.35
C PRO A 347 30.26 -6.23 -11.18
N GLY A 348 29.66 -6.75 -10.10
CA GLY A 348 29.04 -5.94 -9.06
C GLY A 348 29.96 -4.83 -8.55
N GLY A 349 29.38 -3.66 -8.35
CA GLY A 349 29.97 -2.67 -7.46
C GLY A 349 30.13 -3.25 -6.05
N CYS A 350 30.78 -2.51 -5.16
CA CYS A 350 30.66 -2.85 -3.75
C CYS A 350 29.18 -2.74 -3.33
N ILE A 351 28.76 -3.61 -2.41
CA ILE A 351 27.40 -3.65 -1.89
C ILE A 351 27.37 -2.74 -0.65
N ASN A 352 26.43 -1.81 -0.61
CA ASN A 352 26.14 -1.03 0.59
C ASN A 352 25.19 -1.81 1.51
N GLY A 353 25.48 -1.81 2.81
CA GLY A 353 24.68 -2.47 3.83
C GLY A 353 24.94 -1.81 5.18
N MET A 354 23.87 -1.35 5.82
CA MET A 354 23.88 -0.79 7.18
C MET A 354 23.04 -1.69 8.08
N GLU A 355 23.53 -1.89 9.29
CA GLU A 355 22.96 -2.73 10.35
C GLU A 355 22.85 -1.90 11.64
N PHE A 356 21.70 -1.92 12.31
CA PHE A 356 21.52 -1.32 13.63
C PHE A 356 22.24 -2.14 14.71
N VAL A 357 22.80 -1.46 15.73
CA VAL A 357 23.62 -2.12 16.76
C VAL A 357 23.17 -1.80 18.18
N ASP A 358 22.86 -0.55 18.49
CA ASP A 358 22.67 -0.05 19.86
C ASP A 358 22.03 1.34 19.82
N ASP A 359 21.14 1.65 20.76
CA ASP A 359 20.62 3.01 20.95
C ASP A 359 21.50 3.80 21.93
N LEU A 360 21.97 4.96 21.51
CA LEU A 360 22.90 5.80 22.28
C LEU A 360 22.18 6.87 23.12
N SER A 361 20.96 7.21 22.72
CA SER A 361 20.02 8.03 23.47
C SER A 361 18.58 7.71 23.06
N TYR A 362 17.62 8.03 23.93
CA TYR A 362 16.17 7.90 23.65
C TYR A 362 15.78 6.53 23.07
N ASP A 363 16.30 5.48 23.69
CA ASP A 363 15.88 4.08 23.51
C ASP A 363 14.40 3.92 23.90
N ASP A 364 13.56 3.57 22.92
CA ASP A 364 12.11 3.36 23.10
C ASP A 364 11.71 1.90 23.37
N HIS A 365 12.70 1.01 23.50
CA HIS A 365 12.53 -0.41 23.80
C HIS A 365 11.56 -1.10 22.83
N ASP A 366 11.79 -0.93 21.52
CA ASP A 366 10.92 -1.43 20.44
C ASP A 366 9.46 -0.96 20.63
N PHE A 367 9.27 0.36 20.78
CA PHE A 367 8.00 1.02 21.09
C PHE A 367 7.35 0.66 22.46
N THR A 368 8.03 -0.09 23.36
CA THR A 368 7.42 -0.54 24.62
C THR A 368 7.61 0.39 25.84
N ASP A 369 8.55 1.35 25.80
CA ASP A 369 8.70 2.39 26.85
C ASP A 369 9.14 3.74 26.25
N LEU A 370 8.19 4.44 25.61
CA LEU A 370 8.46 5.69 24.89
C LEU A 370 9.09 6.79 25.79
N PRO A 371 10.27 7.32 25.43
CA PRO A 371 10.93 8.42 26.15
C PRO A 371 10.05 9.66 26.21
N LYS A 372 9.97 10.26 27.41
CA LYS A 372 9.00 11.33 27.71
C LYS A 372 9.67 12.71 27.69
N LEU A 373 9.23 13.56 26.77
CA LEU A 373 9.78 14.90 26.51
C LEU A 373 8.73 15.99 26.73
N ASN A 374 9.17 17.20 27.02
CA ASN A 374 8.31 18.37 27.15
C ASN A 374 8.00 18.97 25.76
N PRO A 375 6.86 19.67 25.57
CA PRO A 375 6.55 20.35 24.32
C PRO A 375 7.65 21.33 23.90
N GLY A 376 8.14 21.22 22.67
CA GLY A 376 9.22 22.06 22.14
C GLY A 376 10.64 21.75 22.68
N GLU A 377 10.83 20.63 23.41
CA GLU A 377 12.14 20.25 23.95
C GLU A 377 13.11 19.82 22.84
N GLN A 378 14.30 20.44 22.83
CA GLN A 378 15.39 20.09 21.91
C GLN A 378 16.16 18.88 22.45
N PHE A 379 16.30 17.85 21.63
CA PHE A 379 17.00 16.61 21.98
C PHE A 379 17.84 16.08 20.83
N ALA A 380 18.85 15.27 21.12
CA ALA A 380 19.65 14.59 20.10
C ALA A 380 19.44 13.09 20.23
N LYS A 381 18.80 12.47 19.23
CA LYS A 381 18.72 11.01 19.09
C LYS A 381 20.04 10.52 18.51
N GLY A 382 20.62 9.50 19.12
CA GLY A 382 21.85 8.86 18.65
C GLY A 382 21.67 7.37 18.53
N TRP A 383 22.17 6.81 17.42
CA TRP A 383 22.21 5.38 17.16
C TRP A 383 23.66 4.94 16.91
N ARG A 384 24.01 3.71 17.29
CA ARG A 384 25.17 3.02 16.72
C ARG A 384 24.71 2.17 15.57
N ILE A 385 25.34 2.39 14.42
CA ILE A 385 25.14 1.61 13.20
C ILE A 385 26.45 0.95 12.79
N LYS A 386 26.38 -0.11 11.99
CA LYS A 386 27.50 -0.90 11.51
C LYS A 386 27.50 -0.94 9.99
N ASN A 387 28.66 -0.76 9.38
CA ASN A 387 28.87 -1.02 7.96
C ASN A 387 29.05 -2.53 7.76
N SER A 388 27.94 -3.24 7.55
CA SER A 388 27.93 -4.67 7.19
C SER A 388 28.16 -4.91 5.70
N GLY A 389 28.05 -3.87 4.87
CA GLY A 389 28.35 -3.88 3.45
C GLY A 389 29.83 -4.06 3.09
N THR A 390 30.08 -4.21 1.79
CA THR A 390 31.43 -4.33 1.19
C THR A 390 31.97 -3.02 0.62
N CYS A 391 31.18 -1.93 0.66
CA CYS A 391 31.65 -0.57 0.40
C CYS A 391 32.33 0.06 1.63
N GLU A 392 33.27 0.97 1.40
CA GLU A 392 33.67 1.97 2.39
C GLU A 392 32.70 3.16 2.28
N TRP A 393 32.12 3.62 3.38
CA TRP A 393 31.32 4.85 3.37
C TRP A 393 32.23 6.09 3.43
N THR A 394 31.91 7.09 2.62
CA THR A 394 32.57 8.40 2.63
C THR A 394 31.69 9.44 3.32
N MET A 395 32.23 10.63 3.60
CA MET A 395 31.46 11.75 4.18
C MET A 395 30.34 12.29 3.27
N ASP A 396 30.31 11.85 2.01
CA ASP A 396 29.28 12.15 1.03
C ASP A 396 28.02 11.26 1.22
N TYR A 397 28.12 10.21 2.04
CA TYR A 397 27.00 9.40 2.51
C TYR A 397 26.30 10.10 3.69
N TYR A 398 25.02 9.84 3.88
CA TYR A 398 24.22 10.49 4.93
C TYR A 398 23.10 9.59 5.47
N LEU A 399 22.68 9.83 6.71
CA LEU A 399 21.43 9.33 7.27
C LEU A 399 20.32 10.34 6.93
N GLY A 400 19.36 9.94 6.10
CA GLY A 400 18.24 10.78 5.66
C GLY A 400 16.93 10.40 6.34
N PHE A 401 16.03 11.37 6.50
CA PHE A 401 14.66 11.13 6.94
C PHE A 401 13.85 10.37 5.88
N VAL A 402 12.94 9.49 6.31
CA VAL A 402 12.19 8.57 5.42
C VAL A 402 10.68 8.68 5.51
N ARG A 403 10.08 8.73 6.71
CA ARG A 403 8.61 8.76 6.93
C ARG A 403 8.28 9.10 8.38
N GLY A 404 7.03 9.52 8.64
CA GLY A 404 6.52 9.83 9.98
C GLY A 404 6.87 11.24 10.47
N ASP A 405 7.15 11.38 11.77
CA ASP A 405 7.41 12.68 12.40
C ASP A 405 8.85 13.13 12.20
N ARG A 406 9.06 14.15 11.36
CA ARG A 406 10.41 14.66 11.08
C ARG A 406 11.04 15.41 12.25
N MET A 407 10.24 15.92 13.20
CA MET A 407 10.70 16.56 14.45
C MET A 407 11.81 17.60 14.25
N ASP A 408 11.67 18.48 13.24
CA ASP A 408 12.69 19.45 12.76
C ASP A 408 14.08 18.87 12.36
N GLY A 409 14.22 17.55 12.40
CA GLY A 409 15.44 16.81 12.12
C GLY A 409 15.99 17.04 10.73
N LYS A 410 17.29 16.80 10.56
CA LYS A 410 17.99 17.07 9.30
C LYS A 410 18.88 15.91 8.90
N ASP A 411 18.90 15.69 7.60
CA ASP A 411 19.68 14.63 6.98
C ASP A 411 21.17 14.88 7.31
N THR A 412 21.80 13.86 7.89
CA THR A 412 23.08 14.00 8.61
C THR A 412 24.17 13.21 7.90
N ASN A 413 25.14 13.92 7.33
CA ASN A 413 26.32 13.32 6.71
C ASN A 413 27.14 12.47 7.70
N VAL A 414 27.74 11.39 7.19
CA VAL A 414 28.77 10.64 7.90
C VAL A 414 29.97 11.57 8.16
N ASP A 415 30.45 11.65 9.41
CA ASP A 415 31.48 12.62 9.81
C ASP A 415 32.92 12.22 9.40
N SER A 416 33.08 10.98 8.96
CA SER A 416 34.37 10.30 8.80
C SER A 416 34.32 9.24 7.69
N LYS A 417 35.29 8.31 7.66
CA LYS A 417 35.30 7.14 6.77
C LYS A 417 35.00 5.91 7.59
N VAL A 418 34.06 5.09 7.14
CA VAL A 418 33.65 3.85 7.82
C VAL A 418 33.97 2.66 6.95
N GLU A 419 35.02 1.91 7.31
CA GLU A 419 35.40 0.68 6.59
C GLU A 419 34.41 -0.47 6.88
N THR A 420 34.33 -1.47 6.00
CA THR A 420 33.56 -2.71 6.23
C THR A 420 33.87 -3.32 7.60
N GLY A 421 32.81 -3.61 8.36
CA GLY A 421 32.85 -4.16 9.72
C GLY A 421 33.07 -3.14 10.83
N GLN A 422 33.27 -1.85 10.52
CA GLN A 422 33.35 -0.78 11.52
C GLN A 422 31.96 -0.28 11.92
N THR A 423 31.87 0.27 13.13
CA THR A 423 30.68 0.96 13.67
C THR A 423 30.83 2.47 13.60
N LEU A 424 29.73 3.17 13.36
CA LEU A 424 29.59 4.62 13.46
C LEU A 424 28.56 4.95 14.54
N ASP A 425 28.88 5.92 15.39
CA ASP A 425 27.94 6.52 16.34
C ASP A 425 27.41 7.81 15.67
N ILE A 426 26.15 7.82 15.22
CA ILE A 426 25.53 8.92 14.46
C ILE A 426 24.38 9.55 15.25
N TYR A 427 24.23 10.87 15.16
CA TYR A 427 23.28 11.65 15.94
C TYR A 427 22.50 12.63 15.05
N VAL A 428 21.20 12.77 15.28
CA VAL A 428 20.34 13.79 14.68
C VAL A 428 19.79 14.69 15.78
N ASP A 429 19.96 16.01 15.62
CA ASP A 429 19.31 17.03 16.45
C ASP A 429 17.83 17.15 16.06
N LEU A 430 16.94 17.06 17.05
CA LEU A 430 15.48 16.98 16.92
C LEU A 430 14.77 17.96 17.89
N VAL A 431 13.52 18.28 17.59
CA VAL A 431 12.62 19.09 18.42
C VAL A 431 11.34 18.30 18.69
N ALA A 432 11.04 18.06 19.96
CA ALA A 432 9.78 17.45 20.38
C ALA A 432 8.59 18.36 19.99
N PRO A 433 7.51 17.85 19.37
CA PRO A 433 6.37 18.66 18.95
C PRO A 433 5.72 19.51 20.06
N ASN A 434 4.98 20.56 19.68
CA ASN A 434 4.30 21.48 20.61
C ASN A 434 2.87 21.01 20.99
N THR A 435 2.60 19.73 20.77
CA THR A 435 1.35 19.01 21.05
C THR A 435 1.71 17.78 21.89
N ALA A 436 0.85 17.44 22.86
CA ALA A 436 1.00 16.19 23.59
C ALA A 436 0.54 15.04 22.70
N GLY A 437 1.26 13.91 22.71
CA GLY A 437 1.04 12.81 21.78
C GLY A 437 2.23 11.86 21.72
N GLU A 438 2.13 10.87 20.85
CA GLU A 438 3.20 9.92 20.55
C GLU A 438 3.63 10.14 19.09
N PHE A 439 4.93 10.28 18.86
CA PHE A 439 5.50 10.73 17.58
C PHE A 439 6.67 9.84 17.19
N THR A 440 6.76 9.44 15.92
CA THR A 440 7.79 8.50 15.43
C THR A 440 8.38 8.94 14.10
N GLY A 441 9.68 9.24 14.09
CA GLY A 441 10.46 9.56 12.88
C GLY A 441 11.31 8.38 12.43
N TRP A 442 11.22 8.00 11.15
CA TRP A 442 11.99 6.92 10.53
C TRP A 442 13.12 7.45 9.65
N TRP A 443 14.26 6.75 9.65
CA TRP A 443 15.54 7.19 9.07
C TRP A 443 16.28 6.04 8.39
N GLN A 444 17.07 6.33 7.36
CA GLN A 444 17.78 5.34 6.53
C GLN A 444 19.09 5.91 6.00
N MET A 445 20.07 5.04 5.71
CA MET A 445 21.32 5.46 5.07
C MET A 445 21.15 5.65 3.55
N PHE A 446 21.79 6.69 3.03
CA PHE A 446 21.83 7.05 1.61
C PHE A 446 23.28 7.18 1.12
N THR A 447 23.47 6.87 -0.15
CA THR A 447 24.75 7.00 -0.88
C THR A 447 25.01 8.43 -1.38
N ASP A 448 26.18 8.65 -1.98
CA ASP A 448 26.57 9.87 -2.72
C ASP A 448 25.70 10.20 -3.97
N LYS A 449 24.60 9.47 -4.17
CA LYS A 449 23.69 9.51 -5.33
C LYS A 449 22.22 9.30 -4.94
N ASP A 450 21.89 9.56 -3.67
CA ASP A 450 20.53 9.49 -3.11
C ASP A 450 19.86 8.09 -3.22
N ILE A 451 20.66 7.04 -3.44
CA ILE A 451 20.21 5.64 -3.35
C ILE A 451 20.25 5.22 -1.88
N ALA A 452 19.09 4.83 -1.34
CA ALA A 452 18.93 4.31 0.01
C ALA A 452 19.47 2.87 0.16
N PHE A 453 19.87 2.48 1.38
CA PHE A 453 20.32 1.13 1.71
C PHE A 453 20.32 0.81 3.22
N GLY A 454 20.31 -0.48 3.55
CA GLY A 454 20.42 -0.99 4.90
C GLY A 454 19.11 -0.97 5.68
N GLU A 455 19.19 -1.21 6.98
CA GLU A 455 18.02 -1.34 7.87
C GLU A 455 17.41 0.04 8.21
N THR A 456 16.08 0.17 8.18
CA THR A 456 15.40 1.40 8.60
C THR A 456 15.42 1.51 10.13
N ILE A 457 15.93 2.62 10.65
CA ILE A 457 15.99 2.91 12.10
C ILE A 457 15.00 4.01 12.46
N TRP A 458 14.58 4.08 13.73
CA TRP A 458 13.54 5.00 14.17
C TRP A 458 13.88 5.73 15.46
N VAL A 459 13.03 6.70 15.78
CA VAL A 459 12.94 7.37 17.07
C VAL A 459 11.47 7.58 17.39
N ALA A 460 10.96 6.86 18.39
CA ALA A 460 9.65 7.12 18.96
C ALA A 460 9.78 7.90 20.28
N ILE A 461 8.90 8.87 20.51
CA ILE A 461 8.83 9.67 21.74
C ILE A 461 7.37 9.89 22.17
N GLN A 462 7.17 10.18 23.46
CA GLN A 462 5.90 10.69 23.96
C GLN A 462 6.09 12.12 24.49
N VAL A 463 5.39 13.09 23.90
CA VAL A 463 5.34 14.45 24.43
C VAL A 463 4.27 14.53 25.51
N ILE A 464 4.65 14.96 26.72
CA ILE A 464 3.73 15.03 27.86
C ILE A 464 2.94 16.33 27.87
N GLY A 465 1.64 16.23 28.16
CA GLY A 465 0.76 17.39 28.36
C GLY A 465 1.08 18.17 29.65
N PRO A 466 0.58 19.41 29.78
CA PRO A 466 0.77 20.22 30.98
C PRO A 466 0.15 19.55 32.20
N THR A 467 0.94 19.28 33.23
CA THR A 467 0.48 18.64 34.47
C THR A 467 -0.58 19.48 35.18
N GLU A 468 -1.82 18.98 35.25
CA GLU A 468 -2.90 19.65 35.97
C GLU A 468 -2.54 19.93 37.43
N VAL A 469 -2.78 21.17 37.87
CA VAL A 469 -2.66 21.58 39.27
C VAL A 469 -4.06 21.52 39.91
N PRO A 470 -4.32 20.62 40.88
CA PRO A 470 -5.66 20.35 41.39
C PRO A 470 -6.25 21.58 42.12
N THR A 471 -7.13 22.29 41.44
CA THR A 471 -7.74 23.54 41.89
C THR A 471 -9.13 23.27 42.46
N ASN A 472 -9.47 23.90 43.59
CA ASN A 472 -10.70 23.60 44.33
C ASN A 472 -11.84 24.54 43.92
N THR A 473 -12.95 23.96 43.47
CA THR A 473 -14.18 24.65 43.01
C THR A 473 -14.90 25.42 44.13
N PRO A 474 -15.63 26.50 43.77
CA PRO A 474 -17.01 26.63 44.29
C PRO A 474 -18.03 27.21 43.28
N GLU A 475 -19.06 26.40 42.96
CA GLU A 475 -20.50 26.70 42.80
C GLU A 475 -21.00 27.96 42.01
N ALA A 476 -21.94 27.77 41.07
CA ALA A 476 -22.47 28.76 40.11
C ALA A 476 -23.92 29.24 40.40
N THR A 477 -24.42 30.28 39.69
CA THR A 477 -25.83 30.76 39.80
C THR A 477 -26.36 31.51 38.55
N GLU A 478 -27.30 30.86 37.83
CA GLU A 478 -28.52 31.33 37.11
C GLU A 478 -28.53 32.49 36.07
N THR A 479 -29.18 32.23 34.93
CA THR A 479 -29.49 33.10 33.75
C THR A 479 -31.00 33.34 33.58
N PRO A 480 -31.48 34.44 32.95
CA PRO A 480 -32.81 34.41 32.30
C PRO A 480 -33.09 35.32 31.05
N ILE A 481 -33.26 34.68 29.87
CA ILE A 481 -34.37 34.80 28.87
C ILE A 481 -34.57 36.10 28.00
N PRO A 482 -34.76 36.00 26.64
CA PRO A 482 -34.87 37.11 25.65
C PRO A 482 -36.29 37.35 25.04
N PRO A 483 -36.47 38.26 24.03
CA PRO A 483 -37.64 38.23 23.11
C PRO A 483 -37.52 38.78 21.64
N GLU A 484 -37.78 37.92 20.64
CA GLU A 484 -38.67 38.09 19.44
C GLU A 484 -38.35 39.07 18.24
N ALA A 485 -38.79 38.72 17.00
CA ALA A 485 -38.27 39.23 15.69
C ALA A 485 -39.34 39.70 14.64
N THR A 486 -38.95 40.23 13.45
CA THR A 486 -39.87 40.62 12.32
C THR A 486 -39.32 40.63 10.84
N ASP A 487 -39.45 39.51 10.11
CA ASP A 487 -40.12 39.27 8.79
C ASP A 487 -40.06 40.23 7.52
N VAL A 488 -40.02 39.58 6.32
CA VAL A 488 -40.44 39.97 4.92
C VAL A 488 -39.37 40.35 3.80
N PRO A 489 -39.32 39.67 2.61
CA PRO A 489 -38.27 39.77 1.54
C PRO A 489 -38.69 40.44 0.19
N PRO A 490 -37.81 40.47 -0.86
CA PRO A 490 -38.13 39.79 -2.14
C PRO A 490 -36.97 39.24 -3.06
N GLU A 491 -37.26 38.16 -3.80
CA GLU A 491 -36.54 37.53 -4.95
C GLU A 491 -36.63 38.33 -6.30
N PRO A 492 -36.04 37.88 -7.45
CA PRO A 492 -34.78 37.13 -7.68
C PRO A 492 -33.92 37.64 -8.87
N THR A 493 -32.60 37.43 -8.92
CA THR A 493 -31.80 37.29 -10.19
C THR A 493 -30.41 36.67 -9.93
N ALA A 494 -29.92 35.90 -10.91
CA ALA A 494 -28.54 35.40 -11.09
C ALA A 494 -28.05 34.27 -10.17
N THR A 495 -27.79 33.10 -10.77
CA THR A 495 -26.86 32.10 -10.24
C THR A 495 -25.43 32.52 -10.56
N GLU A 496 -24.77 33.15 -9.59
CA GLU A 496 -23.31 33.28 -9.56
C GLU A 496 -22.70 32.12 -8.71
N HIS A 497 -21.39 32.13 -8.49
CA HIS A 497 -20.63 30.99 -7.95
C HIS A 497 -20.33 31.25 -6.46
N PRO A 498 -21.05 30.66 -5.49
CA PRO A 498 -21.24 31.32 -4.19
C PRO A 498 -20.00 31.33 -3.27
N ALA A 499 -19.00 30.48 -3.52
CA ALA A 499 -17.69 30.57 -2.86
C ALA A 499 -16.99 31.94 -3.07
N ALA A 500 -17.40 32.73 -4.06
CA ALA A 500 -16.86 34.07 -4.30
C ALA A 500 -17.24 35.11 -3.24
N ASP A 501 -18.39 34.95 -2.56
CA ASP A 501 -18.91 35.95 -1.62
C ASP A 501 -18.38 35.75 -0.18
N LEU A 502 -17.82 34.57 0.12
CA LEU A 502 -17.11 34.29 1.38
C LEU A 502 -15.74 34.98 1.48
N ILE A 503 -15.09 35.21 0.33
CA ILE A 503 -13.65 35.51 0.26
C ILE A 503 -13.38 37.02 0.28
N GLY A 504 -12.66 37.48 1.31
CA GLY A 504 -12.19 38.85 1.44
C GLY A 504 -12.81 39.71 2.57
N PRO A 505 -14.06 39.50 3.02
CA PRO A 505 -14.54 40.06 4.29
C PRO A 505 -13.80 39.48 5.51
N THR A 506 -13.87 40.19 6.63
CA THR A 506 -13.67 39.62 7.97
C THR A 506 -15.05 39.31 8.54
N TRP A 507 -15.32 38.04 8.83
CA TRP A 507 -16.55 37.58 9.45
C TRP A 507 -16.38 37.54 10.96
N VAL A 508 -17.22 38.25 11.71
CA VAL A 508 -17.13 38.41 13.17
C VAL A 508 -18.26 37.64 13.85
N LEU A 509 -17.92 36.70 14.73
CA LEU A 509 -18.89 35.85 15.43
C LEU A 509 -19.81 36.69 16.32
N LYS A 510 -21.13 36.45 16.23
CA LYS A 510 -22.16 37.10 17.06
C LYS A 510 -22.89 36.13 17.97
N GLU A 511 -23.24 34.95 17.48
CA GLU A 511 -23.92 33.90 18.25
C GLU A 511 -23.35 32.51 17.91
N TYR A 512 -23.38 31.59 18.88
CA TYR A 512 -23.02 30.17 18.67
C TYR A 512 -23.90 29.21 19.48
N THR A 513 -24.08 27.98 18.99
CA THR A 513 -24.98 26.96 19.55
C THR A 513 -24.24 25.63 19.81
N PRO A 514 -23.75 25.39 21.04
CA PRO A 514 -23.12 24.14 21.44
C PRO A 514 -24.05 22.91 21.27
N LEU A 515 -23.50 21.71 21.49
CA LEU A 515 -24.26 20.44 21.45
C LEU A 515 -25.40 20.33 22.49
N ASP A 516 -25.48 21.22 23.48
CA ASP A 516 -26.60 21.28 24.42
C ASP A 516 -27.81 22.07 23.90
N GLY A 517 -27.67 22.71 22.73
CA GLY A 517 -28.72 23.46 22.05
C GLY A 517 -28.99 24.86 22.61
N LEU A 518 -28.11 25.40 23.47
CA LEU A 518 -28.28 26.73 24.06
C LEU A 518 -27.52 27.81 23.25
N VAL A 519 -28.26 28.56 22.42
CA VAL A 519 -27.74 29.74 21.72
C VAL A 519 -27.10 30.71 22.72
N THR A 520 -25.86 31.12 22.43
CA THR A 520 -25.00 31.93 23.29
C THR A 520 -24.45 33.14 22.53
N GLU A 521 -24.66 34.35 23.06
CA GLU A 521 -24.07 35.59 22.54
C GLU A 521 -22.53 35.56 22.70
N ALA A 522 -21.80 35.97 21.66
CA ALA A 522 -20.34 36.08 21.66
C ALA A 522 -19.83 37.36 22.37
N LEU A 523 -18.57 37.34 22.81
CA LEU A 523 -17.91 38.46 23.49
C LEU A 523 -17.51 39.60 22.51
N ASP A 524 -17.89 40.84 22.86
CA ASP A 524 -17.55 42.08 22.13
C ASP A 524 -16.04 42.42 22.09
N ASP A 525 -15.23 41.91 23.03
CA ASP A 525 -13.80 42.22 23.15
C ASP A 525 -13.08 41.12 23.97
N PRO A 526 -12.10 40.38 23.41
CA PRO A 526 -11.67 40.38 22.00
C PRO A 526 -12.60 39.54 21.11
N GLU A 527 -12.82 40.01 19.88
CA GLU A 527 -13.70 39.35 18.91
C GLU A 527 -13.10 38.03 18.37
N SER A 528 -13.98 37.03 18.18
CA SER A 528 -13.68 35.83 17.39
C SER A 528 -14.05 36.09 15.92
N THR A 529 -13.15 35.76 14.99
CA THR A 529 -13.27 36.12 13.56
C THR A 529 -12.79 35.01 12.63
N VAL A 530 -13.38 34.96 11.43
CA VAL A 530 -13.00 34.07 10.31
C VAL A 530 -12.70 34.91 9.07
N ILE A 531 -11.67 34.53 8.32
CA ILE A 531 -11.26 35.14 7.05
C ILE A 531 -10.94 34.01 6.05
N PHE A 532 -11.67 33.99 4.93
CA PHE A 532 -11.42 33.09 3.80
C PHE A 532 -10.64 33.84 2.70
N ASP A 533 -9.67 33.16 2.09
CA ASP A 533 -8.66 33.72 1.18
C ASP A 533 -8.68 33.04 -0.22
N LEU A 534 -8.05 33.67 -1.22
CA LEU A 534 -8.07 33.23 -2.64
C LEU A 534 -7.13 32.04 -2.97
N ASN A 535 -6.55 31.40 -1.96
CA ASN A 535 -5.64 30.25 -2.07
C ASN A 535 -6.15 29.07 -1.23
N ASP A 536 -7.46 29.00 -0.99
CA ASP A 536 -8.14 27.93 -0.23
C ASP A 536 -7.68 27.83 1.24
N MET A 537 -7.18 28.96 1.79
CA MET A 537 -6.76 29.12 3.19
C MET A 537 -7.84 29.81 4.03
N VAL A 538 -8.08 29.29 5.23
CA VAL A 538 -8.87 29.95 6.29
C VAL A 538 -7.93 30.45 7.39
N SER A 539 -8.23 31.60 7.96
CA SER A 539 -7.49 32.13 9.12
C SER A 539 -8.35 33.04 9.96
N GLY A 540 -7.96 33.30 11.21
CA GLY A 540 -8.80 34.13 12.07
C GLY A 540 -8.33 34.28 13.50
N SER A 541 -9.26 34.68 14.35
CA SER A 541 -9.12 34.85 15.80
C SER A 541 -10.13 33.96 16.51
N GLY A 542 -9.70 33.13 17.46
CA GLY A 542 -10.61 32.53 18.44
C GLY A 542 -11.04 33.50 19.54
N GLY A 543 -10.38 34.66 19.64
CA GLY A 543 -10.51 35.66 20.69
C GLY A 543 -9.20 35.83 21.45
N CYS A 544 -8.63 34.74 21.99
CA CYS A 544 -7.32 34.78 22.65
C CYS A 544 -6.17 34.51 21.67
N ASN A 545 -6.39 33.59 20.73
CA ASN A 545 -5.40 33.02 19.82
C ASN A 545 -5.80 33.22 18.37
N THR A 546 -4.82 33.50 17.52
CA THR A 546 -4.99 33.41 16.07
C THR A 546 -4.82 31.96 15.61
N TYR A 547 -5.55 31.58 14.58
CA TYR A 547 -5.49 30.26 13.95
C TYR A 547 -5.35 30.38 12.42
N SER A 548 -4.95 29.29 11.78
CA SER A 548 -4.92 29.13 10.31
C SER A 548 -5.14 27.67 9.93
N GLY A 549 -5.68 27.46 8.74
CA GLY A 549 -5.93 26.14 8.16
C GLY A 549 -6.30 26.26 6.68
N THR A 550 -6.78 25.17 6.11
CA THR A 550 -7.34 25.10 4.75
C THR A 550 -8.87 25.05 4.80
N PHE A 551 -9.52 25.37 3.68
CA PHE A 551 -10.94 25.10 3.49
C PHE A 551 -11.22 24.64 2.06
N LEU A 552 -12.25 23.82 1.88
CA LEU A 552 -12.78 23.43 0.58
C LEU A 552 -14.25 23.84 0.52
N SER A 553 -14.74 24.37 -0.61
CA SER A 553 -16.15 24.72 -0.75
C SER A 553 -16.65 24.49 -2.17
N ASP A 554 -17.87 23.97 -2.32
CA ASP A 554 -18.59 23.89 -3.59
C ASP A 554 -19.50 25.12 -3.85
N GLY A 555 -19.67 25.95 -2.83
CA GLY A 555 -20.47 27.18 -2.82
C GLY A 555 -21.70 27.13 -1.91
N GLU A 556 -22.26 25.96 -1.61
CA GLU A 556 -23.29 25.81 -0.57
C GLU A 556 -22.74 25.04 0.65
N ILE A 557 -21.83 24.08 0.41
CA ILE A 557 -21.09 23.34 1.44
C ILE A 557 -19.69 23.93 1.63
N ILE A 558 -19.18 23.88 2.86
CA ILE A 558 -17.76 24.10 3.21
C ILE A 558 -17.23 22.96 4.10
N ASP A 559 -15.95 22.66 3.95
CA ASP A 559 -15.12 21.80 4.79
C ASP A 559 -13.91 22.63 5.28
N ILE A 560 -13.47 22.45 6.52
CA ILE A 560 -12.56 23.35 7.24
C ILE A 560 -11.56 22.54 8.09
N GLU A 561 -10.28 22.51 7.69
CA GLU A 561 -9.22 21.80 8.43
C GLU A 561 -8.29 22.79 9.14
N ILE A 562 -8.37 22.88 10.48
CA ILE A 562 -7.59 23.83 11.29
C ILE A 562 -6.16 23.32 11.56
N GLU A 563 -5.27 23.47 10.58
CA GLU A 563 -3.86 23.06 10.64
C GLU A 563 -3.09 23.63 11.86
N SER A 564 -3.38 24.86 12.30
CA SER A 564 -2.61 25.51 13.38
C SER A 564 -3.41 26.50 14.22
N VAL A 565 -3.16 26.47 15.54
CA VAL A 565 -3.68 27.44 16.52
C VAL A 565 -2.54 27.90 17.42
N THR A 566 -2.45 29.21 17.66
CA THR A 566 -1.51 29.79 18.63
C THR A 566 -1.91 29.43 20.08
N LYS A 567 -0.98 29.57 21.05
CA LYS A 567 -1.17 29.09 22.44
C LYS A 567 -0.80 30.14 23.50
N LEU A 568 -1.37 31.33 23.33
CA LEU A 568 -1.49 32.38 24.35
C LEU A 568 -2.51 31.98 25.41
N VAL A 569 -2.47 32.67 26.56
CA VAL A 569 -3.38 32.44 27.69
C VAL A 569 -4.02 33.77 28.10
N CYS A 570 -5.35 33.81 28.08
CA CYS A 570 -6.17 35.00 28.35
C CYS A 570 -7.08 34.79 29.58
N GLU A 571 -7.98 35.74 29.83
CA GLU A 571 -9.00 35.57 30.88
C GLU A 571 -10.01 34.50 30.48
N GLN A 572 -10.50 33.72 31.45
CA GLN A 572 -11.23 32.47 31.21
C GLN A 572 -12.38 32.54 30.20
N PRO A 573 -13.35 33.49 30.26
CA PRO A 573 -14.48 33.48 29.32
C PRO A 573 -14.05 33.62 27.85
N ILE A 574 -12.89 34.23 27.59
CA ILE A 574 -12.32 34.36 26.24
C ILE A 574 -11.83 32.99 25.74
N MET A 575 -11.16 32.23 26.61
CA MET A 575 -10.66 30.88 26.26
C MET A 575 -11.78 29.83 26.26
N ASP A 576 -12.83 30.02 27.05
CA ASP A 576 -14.03 29.18 27.05
C ASP A 576 -14.82 29.37 25.73
N GLN A 577 -14.97 30.62 25.25
CA GLN A 577 -15.52 30.92 23.93
C GLN A 577 -14.62 30.38 22.80
N GLU A 578 -13.30 30.63 22.86
CA GLU A 578 -12.35 30.15 21.85
C GLU A 578 -12.38 28.63 21.69
N LEU A 579 -12.40 27.88 22.80
CA LEU A 579 -12.48 26.43 22.76
C LEU A 579 -13.77 25.96 22.09
N MET A 580 -14.91 26.57 22.44
CA MET A 580 -16.21 26.24 21.83
C MET A 580 -16.26 26.62 20.34
N PHE A 581 -15.71 27.78 19.97
CA PHE A 581 -15.65 28.27 18.60
C PHE A 581 -14.78 27.38 17.71
N LEU A 582 -13.60 26.98 18.20
CA LEU A 582 -12.73 26.04 17.47
C LEU A 582 -13.33 24.63 17.43
N GLN A 583 -14.00 24.18 18.50
CA GLN A 583 -14.72 22.90 18.51
C GLN A 583 -15.90 22.90 17.51
N LEU A 584 -16.64 24.01 17.38
CA LEU A 584 -17.70 24.18 16.38
C LEU A 584 -17.18 24.41 14.96
N LEU A 585 -15.86 24.56 14.77
CA LEU A 585 -15.16 24.49 13.47
C LEU A 585 -14.53 23.10 13.21
N ASP A 586 -14.55 22.17 14.18
CA ASP A 586 -13.94 20.83 14.15
C ASP A 586 -15.00 19.69 14.25
N GLU A 587 -16.24 20.00 14.65
CA GLU A 587 -17.29 19.01 14.96
C GLU A 587 -18.10 18.47 13.78
N VAL A 588 -17.88 18.93 12.54
CA VAL A 588 -18.81 18.70 11.41
C VAL A 588 -18.09 18.23 10.15
N GLU A 589 -18.56 17.12 9.58
CA GLU A 589 -17.99 16.49 8.38
C GLU A 589 -18.40 17.19 7.06
N GLU A 590 -19.53 17.92 7.04
CA GLU A 590 -19.98 18.81 5.95
C GLU A 590 -20.77 20.00 6.56
N TYR A 591 -20.31 21.25 6.41
CA TYR A 591 -21.07 22.45 6.86
C TYR A 591 -21.90 23.02 5.72
N LEU A 592 -23.18 23.34 5.96
CA LEU A 592 -23.97 24.16 5.03
C LEU A 592 -23.85 25.65 5.41
N ILE A 593 -23.56 26.51 4.44
CA ILE A 593 -23.46 27.96 4.61
C ILE A 593 -24.67 28.68 4.01
N GLN A 594 -25.23 29.64 4.76
CA GLN A 594 -26.23 30.58 4.25
C GLN A 594 -25.77 32.02 4.46
N ILE A 595 -25.70 32.80 3.37
CA ILE A 595 -25.27 34.21 3.37
C ILE A 595 -26.49 35.09 3.05
N THR A 596 -26.65 36.22 3.73
CA THR A 596 -27.76 37.15 3.44
C THR A 596 -27.68 37.74 2.03
N ALA A 597 -28.83 38.14 1.48
CA ALA A 597 -28.94 38.66 0.11
C ALA A 597 -28.23 40.01 -0.14
N ASP A 598 -27.60 40.60 0.88
CA ASP A 598 -26.71 41.76 0.82
C ASP A 598 -25.27 41.48 1.30
N GLY A 599 -24.95 40.23 1.68
CA GLY A 599 -23.61 39.75 2.00
C GLY A 599 -23.06 40.18 3.37
N SER A 600 -23.92 40.63 4.29
CA SER A 600 -23.50 41.17 5.59
C SER A 600 -23.51 40.16 6.73
N GLU A 601 -24.22 39.05 6.60
CA GLU A 601 -24.44 38.05 7.65
C GLU A 601 -24.31 36.63 7.05
N LEU A 602 -23.71 35.73 7.85
CA LEU A 602 -23.30 34.37 7.50
C LEU A 602 -23.75 33.42 8.61
N GLU A 603 -24.70 32.53 8.30
CA GLU A 603 -25.08 31.40 9.14
C GLU A 603 -24.28 30.16 8.72
N VAL A 604 -23.73 29.44 9.71
CA VAL A 604 -23.10 28.14 9.55
C VAL A 604 -23.99 27.09 10.20
N LEU A 605 -24.40 26.08 9.42
CA LEU A 605 -25.29 25.01 9.84
C LEU A 605 -24.57 23.65 9.89
N ALA A 606 -25.06 22.78 10.76
CA ALA A 606 -24.62 21.38 10.87
C ALA A 606 -25.83 20.44 11.02
N GLU A 607 -25.78 19.28 10.36
CA GLU A 607 -26.82 18.24 10.53
C GLU A 607 -26.73 17.64 11.96
N ARG A 608 -27.82 17.69 12.72
CA ARG A 608 -27.90 17.11 14.07
C ARG A 608 -29.12 16.20 14.20
N THR A 609 -28.98 15.09 14.93
CA THR A 609 -30.12 14.20 15.21
C THR A 609 -31.00 14.76 16.33
N ILE A 610 -32.24 15.13 16.01
CA ILE A 610 -33.24 15.64 16.94
C ILE A 610 -34.48 14.74 16.88
N ASP A 611 -34.94 14.24 18.04
CA ASP A 611 -36.11 13.35 18.19
C ASP A 611 -36.15 12.12 17.22
N ASP A 612 -34.96 11.53 16.96
CA ASP A 612 -34.69 10.42 16.01
C ASP A 612 -34.81 10.78 14.50
N GLU A 613 -34.96 12.05 14.13
CA GLU A 613 -34.84 12.56 12.74
C GLU A 613 -33.58 13.45 12.60
N LEU A 614 -33.11 13.71 11.37
CA LEU A 614 -31.94 14.56 11.10
C LEU A 614 -32.44 15.95 10.65
N GLU A 615 -31.93 17.01 11.29
CA GLU A 615 -32.29 18.41 11.00
C GLU A 615 -31.03 19.28 10.92
N ASP A 616 -31.00 20.23 9.98
CA ASP A 616 -29.94 21.25 9.89
C ASP A 616 -30.12 22.30 11.00
N VAL A 617 -29.08 22.50 11.82
CA VAL A 617 -29.12 23.45 12.96
C VAL A 617 -28.06 24.52 12.76
N VAL A 618 -28.45 25.79 12.90
CA VAL A 618 -27.50 26.92 12.93
C VAL A 618 -26.63 26.83 14.19
N ILE A 619 -25.33 26.61 13.99
CA ILE A 619 -24.34 26.43 15.05
C ILE A 619 -23.47 27.66 15.29
N MET A 620 -23.31 28.53 14.30
CA MET A 620 -22.62 29.82 14.43
C MET A 620 -23.25 30.86 13.49
N VAL A 621 -23.29 32.11 13.93
CA VAL A 621 -23.73 33.28 13.14
C VAL A 621 -22.67 34.36 13.18
N PHE A 622 -22.32 34.91 12.02
CA PHE A 622 -21.31 35.96 11.85
C PHE A 622 -21.89 37.18 11.12
N GLU A 623 -21.37 38.38 11.43
CA GLU A 623 -21.59 39.61 10.64
C GLU A 623 -20.26 40.13 10.06
N THR A 624 -20.29 40.87 8.95
CA THR A 624 -19.10 41.54 8.38
C THR A 624 -18.74 42.85 9.11
N GLU A 625 -17.44 43.13 9.32
CA GLU A 625 -16.90 44.39 9.92
C GLU A 625 -17.10 45.67 9.07
#